data_AF-A0A0G0NG47-F1
#
_entry.id   AF-A0A0G0NG47-F1
#
_cell.length_a   1.000
_cell.length_b   1.000
_cell.length_c   1.000
_cell.angle_alpha   90.00
_cell.angle_beta   90.00
_cell.angle_gamma   90.00
#
_symmetry.space_group_name_H-M   'P 1'
#
loop_
_entity.id
_entity.type
_entity.pdbx_description
1 polymer ?
#
loop_
_entity_poly.entity_id
_entity_poly.type
_entity_poly.pdbx_seq_one_letter_code
_entity_poly.pdbx_strand_id
1 'polypeptide(L)'
;MNNETGKRNYQTGFIPHKLEVGDRPELSDFSKNILFANVFSSNGVDMIASSLYEPDLETYTDEGAARSLTYRNIYNPDNRIKVTRYEDKWEGEKFINGTRSLWAFGRTWQQFFIQLTILGLSKGERCQFERLDELLKKTKEG
;
A
#
# COMPACT_ATOMS: atom_id res chain seq x y z
N MET A 1 -1.97 -31.99 25.64
CA MET A 1 -1.48 -30.61 25.50
C MET A 1 -1.26 -30.35 24.02
N ASN A 2 -2.20 -29.67 23.35
CA ASN A 2 -2.00 -29.22 21.98
C ASN A 2 -1.23 -27.90 22.05
N ASN A 3 0.05 -27.92 21.66
CA ASN A 3 0.80 -26.70 21.41
C ASN A 3 0.23 -26.07 20.13
N GLU A 4 -0.78 -25.22 20.27
CA GLU A 4 -1.11 -24.26 19.23
C GLU A 4 0.06 -23.28 19.15
N THR A 5 1.03 -23.59 18.29
CA THR A 5 2.08 -22.67 17.86
C THR A 5 1.39 -21.38 17.42
N GLY A 6 1.51 -20.32 18.24
CA GLY A 6 0.77 -19.08 18.05
C GLY A 6 0.92 -18.58 16.61
N LYS A 7 -0.22 -18.36 15.94
CA LYS A 7 -0.25 -17.73 14.62
C LYS A 7 0.39 -16.35 14.74
N ARG A 8 1.66 -16.23 14.34
CA ARG A 8 2.34 -14.95 14.18
C ARG A 8 1.67 -14.23 13.01
N ASN A 9 1.24 -12.99 13.25
CA ASN A 9 0.73 -12.09 12.23
C ASN A 9 1.33 -10.71 12.51
N TYR A 10 2.21 -10.26 11.63
CA TYR A 10 2.88 -8.97 11.75
C TYR A 10 2.36 -8.03 10.67
N GLN A 11 1.95 -6.86 11.12
CA GLN A 11 1.66 -5.71 10.28
C GLN A 11 2.97 -5.02 9.92
N THR A 12 3.14 -4.69 8.63
CA THR A 12 4.32 -4.00 8.11
C THR A 12 3.91 -2.66 7.51
N GLY A 13 4.57 -1.59 7.93
CA GLY A 13 4.43 -0.26 7.33
C GLY A 13 5.54 0.02 6.32
N PHE A 14 5.21 0.70 5.23
CA PHE A 14 6.12 1.11 4.17
C PHE A 14 6.01 2.61 3.92
N ILE A 15 7.14 3.23 3.61
CA ILE A 15 7.20 4.62 3.16
C ILE A 15 7.72 4.58 1.72
N PRO A 16 6.86 4.79 0.71
CA PRO A 16 7.28 4.74 -0.67
C PRO A 16 8.12 5.96 -1.04
N HIS A 17 8.92 5.80 -2.08
CA HIS A 17 9.56 6.91 -2.76
C HIS A 17 8.52 7.79 -3.47
N LYS A 18 8.89 9.05 -3.73
CA LYS A 18 8.09 9.96 -4.54
C LYS A 18 7.98 9.47 -5.98
N LEU A 19 6.89 9.85 -6.63
CA LEU A 19 6.67 9.64 -8.05
C LEU A 19 7.46 10.71 -8.82
N GLU A 20 8.30 10.24 -9.75
CA GLU A 20 9.10 11.11 -10.61
C GLU A 20 8.74 10.81 -12.06
N VAL A 21 8.12 11.80 -12.72
CA VAL A 21 7.71 11.75 -14.13
C VAL A 21 8.23 13.03 -14.77
N GLY A 22 9.15 12.88 -15.72
CA GLY A 22 10.00 13.99 -16.21
C GLY A 22 9.24 15.18 -16.78
N ASP A 23 8.08 14.94 -17.39
CA ASP A 23 7.19 15.94 -18.00
C ASP A 23 6.00 16.33 -17.11
N ARG A 24 5.90 15.78 -15.90
CA ARG A 24 4.77 15.99 -14.95
C ARG A 24 5.27 16.28 -13.53
N PRO A 25 5.99 17.38 -13.28
CA PRO A 25 6.59 17.70 -11.97
C PRO A 25 5.55 17.88 -10.84
N GLU A 26 4.32 18.24 -11.18
CA GLU A 26 3.21 18.39 -10.23
C GLU A 26 2.82 17.06 -9.54
N LEU A 27 3.22 15.92 -10.11
CA LEU A 27 2.99 14.59 -9.54
C LEU A 27 3.98 14.22 -8.42
N SER A 28 5.00 15.04 -8.16
CA SER A 28 6.03 14.79 -7.13
C SER A 28 5.53 14.83 -5.68
N ASP A 29 4.28 15.24 -5.46
CA ASP A 29 3.56 15.16 -4.18
C ASP A 29 2.88 13.81 -3.95
N PHE A 30 3.02 12.88 -4.89
CA PHE A 30 2.46 11.53 -4.87
C PHE A 30 3.56 10.47 -4.91
N SER A 31 3.24 9.25 -4.49
CA SER A 31 4.17 8.14 -4.35
C SER A 31 4.33 7.34 -5.63
N LYS A 32 5.51 6.72 -5.83
CA LYS A 32 5.76 5.84 -6.98
C LYS A 32 4.81 4.64 -7.04
N ASN A 33 4.52 4.05 -5.88
CA ASN A 33 3.57 2.96 -5.70
C ASN A 33 3.16 2.89 -4.22
N ILE A 34 2.16 2.07 -3.90
CA ILE A 34 1.75 1.82 -2.51
C ILE A 34 1.70 0.31 -2.28
N LEU A 35 2.45 -0.16 -1.28
CA LEU A 35 2.54 -1.56 -0.90
C LEU A 35 1.83 -1.80 0.43
N PHE A 36 0.97 -2.82 0.46
CA PHE A 36 0.44 -3.41 1.69
C PHE A 36 0.99 -4.81 1.82
N ALA A 37 1.44 -5.18 3.02
CA ALA A 37 1.84 -6.55 3.29
C ALA A 37 1.50 -6.99 4.70
N ASN A 38 1.25 -8.29 4.84
CA ASN A 38 1.12 -8.98 6.12
C ASN A 38 2.08 -10.17 6.10
N VAL A 39 2.83 -10.35 7.18
CA VAL A 39 3.67 -11.54 7.38
C VAL A 39 2.96 -12.47 8.34
N PHE A 40 2.80 -13.74 7.97
CA PHE A 40 2.10 -14.71 8.79
C PHE A 40 2.70 -16.11 8.68
N SER A 41 2.47 -16.96 9.69
CA SER A 41 2.90 -18.36 9.63
C SER A 41 1.75 -19.27 9.18
N SER A 42 2.03 -20.16 8.22
CA SER A 42 1.09 -21.16 7.71
C SER A 42 1.78 -22.52 7.67
N ASN A 43 1.25 -23.51 8.40
CA ASN A 43 1.83 -24.86 8.51
C ASN A 43 3.32 -24.87 8.88
N GLY A 44 3.74 -23.95 9.75
CA GLY A 44 5.13 -23.81 10.19
C GLY A 44 6.07 -23.10 9.19
N VAL A 45 5.54 -22.61 8.07
CA VAL A 45 6.28 -21.83 7.08
C VAL A 45 5.86 -20.36 7.18
N ASP A 46 6.84 -19.46 7.26
CA ASP A 46 6.57 -18.03 7.24
C ASP A 46 6.29 -17.56 5.81
N MET A 47 5.15 -16.92 5.65
CA MET A 47 4.59 -16.43 4.40
C MET A 47 4.47 -14.91 4.45
N ILE A 48 4.61 -14.28 3.30
CA ILE A 48 4.22 -12.89 3.09
C ILE A 48 3.05 -12.86 2.11
N ALA A 49 2.00 -12.13 2.46
CA ALA A 49 0.99 -11.71 1.52
C ALA A 49 1.19 -10.23 1.22
N SER A 50 1.21 -9.86 -0.06
CA SER A 50 1.43 -8.47 -0.48
C SER A 50 0.50 -8.04 -1.60
N SER A 51 0.10 -6.77 -1.56
CA SER A 51 -0.71 -6.13 -2.59
C SER A 51 -0.06 -4.82 -3.02
N LEU A 52 0.23 -4.72 -4.32
CA LEU A 52 0.88 -3.57 -4.92
C LEU A 52 -0.13 -2.74 -5.69
N TYR A 53 -0.05 -1.43 -5.49
CA TYR A 53 -0.88 -0.45 -6.16
C TYR A 53 0.00 0.52 -6.95
N GLU A 54 -0.31 0.67 -8.24
CA GLU A 54 0.40 1.57 -9.15
C GLU A 54 -0.45 2.81 -9.46
N PRO A 55 0.18 3.99 -9.65
CA PRO A 55 -0.53 5.22 -9.91
C PRO A 55 -1.20 5.21 -11.29
N ASP A 56 -2.47 5.59 -11.32
CA ASP A 56 -3.25 5.80 -12.53
C ASP A 56 -3.22 7.29 -12.88
N LEU A 57 -2.22 7.68 -13.70
CA LEU A 57 -1.88 9.09 -13.95
C LEU A 57 -3.01 9.89 -14.60
N GLU A 58 -3.93 9.22 -15.29
CA GLU A 58 -5.10 9.83 -15.92
C GLU A 58 -6.13 10.31 -14.88
N THR A 59 -6.06 9.79 -13.65
CA THR A 59 -6.96 10.20 -12.56
C THR A 59 -6.46 11.39 -11.76
N TYR A 60 -5.33 11.98 -12.16
CA TYR A 60 -4.82 13.17 -11.50
C TYR A 60 -5.82 14.32 -11.63
N THR A 61 -6.13 14.96 -10.50
CA THR A 61 -6.91 16.19 -10.46
C THR A 61 -6.20 17.26 -9.64
N ASP A 62 -6.40 18.51 -10.05
CA ASP A 62 -5.97 19.70 -9.31
C ASP A 62 -7.15 20.67 -9.22
N GLU A 63 -7.70 20.82 -8.01
CA GLU A 63 -8.82 21.70 -7.71
C GLU A 63 -8.37 22.91 -6.87
N GLY A 64 -7.08 23.25 -6.93
CA GLY A 64 -6.46 24.36 -6.20
C GLY A 64 -6.22 24.04 -4.72
N ALA A 65 -7.29 23.83 -3.95
CA ALA A 65 -7.18 23.51 -2.52
C ALA A 65 -6.78 22.05 -2.25
N ALA A 66 -6.96 21.18 -3.25
CA ALA A 66 -6.66 19.76 -3.16
C ALA A 66 -6.21 19.23 -4.51
N ARG A 67 -5.20 18.36 -4.47
CA ARG A 67 -4.74 17.56 -5.60
C ARG A 67 -4.97 16.10 -5.28
N SER A 68 -5.41 15.30 -6.24
CA SER A 68 -5.66 13.87 -5.97
C SER A 68 -5.13 12.96 -7.06
N LEU A 69 -4.80 11.73 -6.68
CA LEU A 69 -4.34 10.68 -7.58
C LEU A 69 -4.88 9.33 -7.10
N THR A 70 -5.39 8.53 -8.02
CA THR A 70 -5.83 7.17 -7.74
C THR A 70 -4.73 6.18 -8.05
N TYR A 71 -4.61 5.15 -7.22
CA TYR A 71 -3.75 4.00 -7.44
C TYR A 71 -4.62 2.75 -7.61
N ARG A 72 -4.23 1.89 -8.54
CA ARG A 72 -4.95 0.66 -8.88
C ARG A 72 -4.15 -0.54 -8.46
N ASN A 73 -4.83 -1.51 -7.83
CA ASN A 73 -4.23 -2.78 -7.47
C ASN A 73 -3.89 -3.56 -8.76
N ILE A 74 -2.65 -4.05 -8.86
CA ILE A 74 -2.17 -4.74 -10.06
C ILE A 74 -2.85 -6.10 -10.31
N TYR A 75 -3.44 -6.70 -9.27
CA TYR A 75 -4.13 -8.00 -9.33
C TYR A 75 -5.65 -7.86 -9.51
N ASN A 76 -6.24 -6.71 -9.14
CA ASN A 76 -7.66 -6.39 -9.34
C ASN A 76 -7.90 -4.87 -9.41
N PRO A 77 -8.00 -4.27 -10.61
CA PRO A 77 -8.13 -2.82 -10.79
C PRO A 77 -9.38 -2.17 -10.15
N ASP A 78 -10.39 -2.96 -9.78
CA ASP A 78 -11.55 -2.48 -9.02
C ASP A 78 -11.20 -2.08 -7.58
N ASN A 79 -10.12 -2.66 -7.05
CA ASN A 79 -9.55 -2.26 -5.77
C ASN A 79 -8.61 -1.08 -6.00
N ARG A 80 -8.83 0.01 -5.26
CA ARG A 80 -8.14 1.28 -5.50
C ARG A 80 -7.81 2.02 -4.21
N ILE A 81 -6.86 2.92 -4.30
CA ILE A 81 -6.54 3.88 -3.24
C ILE A 81 -6.61 5.27 -3.84
N LYS A 82 -7.39 6.16 -3.24
CA LYS A 82 -7.36 7.57 -3.57
C LYS A 82 -6.47 8.28 -2.56
N VAL A 83 -5.43 8.94 -3.05
CA VAL A 83 -4.60 9.83 -2.24
C VAL A 83 -4.95 11.27 -2.60
N THR A 84 -5.21 12.08 -1.57
CA THR A 84 -5.50 13.51 -1.71
C THR A 84 -4.46 14.31 -0.95
N ARG A 85 -3.76 15.21 -1.64
CA ARG A 85 -2.82 16.18 -1.08
C ARG A 85 -3.54 17.51 -0.92
N TYR A 86 -3.55 18.03 0.30
CA TYR A 86 -3.99 19.40 0.63
C TYR A 86 -2.77 20.32 0.74
N GLU A 87 -2.90 21.51 1.34
CA GLU A 87 -1.76 22.39 1.61
C GLU A 87 -0.88 21.85 2.76
N ASP A 88 -1.48 21.36 3.85
CA ASP A 88 -0.79 21.01 5.10
C ASP A 88 -0.82 19.51 5.44
N LYS A 89 -1.50 18.70 4.62
CA LYS A 89 -1.72 17.27 4.89
C LYS A 89 -1.91 16.41 3.64
N TRP A 90 -1.90 15.10 3.88
CA TRP A 90 -2.36 14.04 2.99
C TRP A 90 -3.51 13.29 3.63
N GLU A 91 -4.42 12.83 2.78
CA GLU A 91 -5.45 11.85 3.12
C GLU A 91 -5.41 10.68 2.13
N GLY A 92 -5.78 9.50 2.60
CA GLY A 92 -5.75 8.27 1.82
C GLY A 92 -6.99 7.44 2.12
N GLU A 93 -7.71 7.04 1.07
CA GLU A 93 -8.88 6.19 1.18
C GLU A 93 -8.68 4.92 0.36
N LYS A 94 -8.79 3.76 1.01
CA LYS A 94 -8.64 2.46 0.36
C LYS A 94 -10.01 1.84 0.13
N PHE A 95 -10.31 1.52 -1.12
CA PHE A 95 -11.57 0.93 -1.54
C PHE A 95 -11.35 -0.50 -2.02
N ILE A 96 -12.06 -1.44 -1.43
CA ILE A 96 -12.05 -2.86 -1.81
C ILE A 96 -13.47 -3.23 -2.26
N ASN A 97 -13.60 -3.74 -3.48
CA ASN A 97 -14.90 -4.06 -4.10
C ASN A 97 -15.91 -2.91 -3.98
N GLY A 98 -15.47 -1.69 -4.29
CA GLY A 98 -16.29 -0.47 -4.22
C GLY A 98 -16.58 0.07 -2.81
N THR A 99 -16.21 -0.63 -1.74
CA THR A 99 -16.45 -0.21 -0.35
C THR A 99 -15.19 0.38 0.27
N ARG A 100 -15.30 1.52 0.96
CA ARG A 100 -14.19 2.10 1.71
C ARG A 100 -13.83 1.20 2.89
N SER A 101 -12.66 0.59 2.81
CA SER A 101 -12.10 -0.34 3.81
C SER A 101 -11.24 0.35 4.86
N LEU A 102 -10.62 1.48 4.51
CA LEU A 102 -9.67 2.20 5.35
C LEU A 102 -9.63 3.67 4.96
N TRP A 103 -9.36 4.51 5.96
CA TRP A 103 -9.04 5.92 5.81
C TRP A 103 -7.80 6.26 6.66
N ALA A 104 -6.87 7.03 6.08
CA ALA A 104 -5.63 7.46 6.72
C ALA A 104 -5.36 8.94 6.43
N PHE A 105 -4.57 9.56 7.30
CA PHE A 105 -4.26 10.97 7.32
C PHE A 105 -2.83 11.21 7.87
N GLY A 106 -2.11 12.18 7.31
CA GLY A 106 -0.84 12.61 7.90
C GLY A 106 -0.43 14.00 7.46
N ARG A 107 0.22 14.74 8.36
CA ARG A 107 0.79 16.07 8.04
C ARG A 107 2.16 16.00 7.41
N THR A 108 2.82 14.84 7.52
CA THR A 108 4.10 14.56 6.88
C THR A 108 4.00 13.31 6.03
N TRP A 109 4.89 13.19 5.05
CA TRP A 109 4.99 12.03 4.18
C TRP A 109 5.10 10.72 4.97
N GLN A 110 6.00 10.68 5.94
CA GLN A 110 6.27 9.50 6.75
C GLN A 110 5.06 9.14 7.62
N GLN A 111 4.43 10.13 8.27
CA GLN A 111 3.26 9.89 9.11
C GLN A 111 2.11 9.33 8.28
N PHE A 112 1.84 9.94 7.12
CA PHE A 112 0.77 9.52 6.22
C PHE A 112 0.97 8.08 5.75
N PHE A 113 2.13 7.76 5.18
CA PHE A 113 2.35 6.44 4.61
C PHE A 113 2.50 5.33 5.66
N ILE A 114 3.06 5.62 6.84
CA ILE A 114 3.03 4.65 7.95
C ILE A 114 1.57 4.36 8.32
N GLN A 115 0.75 5.38 8.58
CA GLN A 115 -0.65 5.14 8.97
C GLN A 115 -1.44 4.43 7.87
N LEU A 116 -1.23 4.81 6.61
CA LEU A 116 -1.90 4.19 5.47
C LEU A 116 -1.56 2.71 5.35
N THR A 117 -0.27 2.35 5.43
CA THR A 117 0.21 1.00 5.08
C THR A 117 0.24 0.03 6.26
N ILE A 118 0.40 0.51 7.50
CA ILE A 118 0.53 -0.36 8.70
C ILE A 118 -0.71 -1.23 8.93
N LEU A 119 -1.88 -0.81 8.48
CA LEU A 119 -3.11 -1.59 8.62
C LEU A 119 -3.15 -2.80 7.68
N GLY A 120 -2.24 -2.88 6.71
CA GLY A 120 -2.01 -4.06 5.89
C GLY A 120 -3.16 -4.41 4.94
N LEU A 121 -3.29 -5.71 4.68
CA LEU A 121 -4.26 -6.24 3.71
C LEU A 121 -5.69 -6.33 4.28
N SER A 122 -6.65 -5.95 3.45
CA SER A 122 -8.08 -6.06 3.67
C SER A 122 -8.68 -7.30 3.00
N LYS A 123 -9.80 -7.79 3.53
CA LYS A 123 -10.52 -8.93 2.94
C LYS A 123 -10.99 -8.59 1.53
N GLY A 124 -10.66 -9.44 0.56
CA GLY A 124 -11.08 -9.28 -0.85
C GLY A 124 -10.14 -8.42 -1.70
N GLU A 125 -9.02 -7.93 -1.12
CA GLU A 125 -8.09 -7.02 -1.79
C GLU A 125 -7.35 -7.64 -2.99
N ARG A 126 -7.26 -8.97 -3.07
CA ARG A 126 -6.36 -9.71 -3.96
C ARG A 126 -4.89 -9.33 -3.70
N CYS A 127 -4.08 -10.36 -3.51
CA CYS A 127 -2.68 -10.24 -3.14
C CYS A 127 -1.92 -11.44 -3.69
N GLN A 128 -0.62 -11.28 -3.79
CA GLN A 128 0.31 -12.36 -4.04
C GLN A 128 0.76 -12.96 -2.71
N PHE A 129 1.01 -14.28 -2.72
CA PHE A 129 1.57 -15.01 -1.59
C PHE A 129 2.95 -15.54 -1.97
N GLU A 130 3.93 -15.31 -1.12
CA GLU A 130 5.28 -15.83 -1.27
C GLU A 130 5.78 -16.40 0.05
N ARG A 131 6.71 -17.34 -0.01
CA ARG A 131 7.45 -17.77 1.18
C ARG A 131 8.52 -16.75 1.52
N LEU A 132 8.64 -16.42 2.80
CA LEU A 132 9.58 -15.40 3.24
C LEU A 132 11.05 -15.82 3.02
N ASP A 133 11.36 -17.11 3.17
CA ASP A 133 12.70 -17.65 2.97
C ASP A 133 13.17 -17.56 1.50
N GLU A 134 12.27 -17.77 0.56
CA GLU A 134 12.54 -17.62 -0.87
C GLU A 134 12.73 -16.15 -1.26
N LEU A 135 11.90 -15.25 -0.73
CA LEU A 135 12.01 -13.81 -0.98
C LEU A 135 13.37 -13.26 -0.49
N LEU A 136 13.79 -13.65 0.71
CA LEU A 136 15.07 -13.24 1.30
C LEU A 136 16.31 -13.77 0.57
N LYS A 137 16.17 -14.84 -0.23
CA LYS A 137 17.25 -15.33 -1.09
C LYS A 137 17.36 -14.47 -2.36
N LYS A 138 16.24 -14.17 -3.02
CA LYS A 138 16.19 -13.34 -4.22
C LYS A 138 16.81 -11.96 -4.01
N THR A 139 16.61 -11.34 -2.85
CA THR A 139 17.15 -10.02 -2.52
C THR A 139 18.64 -9.99 -2.18
N LYS A 140 19.29 -11.15 -1.99
CA LYS A 140 20.75 -11.22 -1.78
C LYS A 140 21.53 -11.42 -3.08
N GLU A 141 20.83 -11.77 -4.16
CA GLU A 141 21.42 -12.11 -5.45
C GLU A 141 21.26 -10.99 -6.50
N GLY A 142 20.51 -9.92 -6.19
CA GLY A 142 20.31 -8.74 -7.05
C GLY A 142 20.76 -7.46 -6.37
#